data_AF-A0A371GRG7-F1
#
_entry.id   AF-A0A371GRG7-F1
#
_cell.length_a   1.000
_cell.length_b   1.000
_cell.length_c   1.000
_cell.angle_alpha   90.00
_cell.angle_beta   90.00
_cell.angle_gamma   90.00
#
_symmetry.space_group_name_H-M   'P 1'
#
loop_
_entity.id
_entity.type
_entity.pdbx_description
1 polymer ?
#
loop_
_entity_poly.entity_id
_entity_poly.type
_entity_poly.pdbx_seq_one_letter_code
_entity_poly.pdbx_strand_id
1 'polypeptide(L)'
;MAELCEQFMIHHHNSTSYCPKMNGAVEVANKNIKKIIQKMVTYKDWHDMLPYALHGYRTSMRTSTGATPYSLVYDMEEILPIEIEIPSLRISAEVKLEEAECIQNRLD
;
A
#
# COMPACT_ATOMS: atom_id res chain seq x y z
N MET A 1 17.67 -15.46 16.29
CA MET A 1 16.43 -14.65 16.28
C MET A 1 16.24 -13.90 17.60
N ALA A 2 16.37 -14.57 18.75
CA ALA A 2 16.33 -13.91 20.07
C ALA A 2 17.37 -12.78 20.20
N GLU A 3 18.64 -13.02 19.80
CA GLU A 3 19.69 -11.98 19.80
C GLU A 3 19.34 -10.77 18.93
N LEU A 4 18.73 -10.99 17.76
CA LEU A 4 18.31 -9.90 16.87
C LEU A 4 17.14 -9.11 17.47
N CYS A 5 16.17 -9.80 18.09
CA CYS A 5 15.06 -9.16 18.77
C CYS A 5 15.56 -8.33 19.96
N GLU A 6 16.52 -8.83 20.74
CA GLU A 6 17.12 -8.11 21.85
C GLU A 6 17.89 -6.87 21.37
N GLN A 7 18.69 -7.00 20.30
CA GLN A 7 19.43 -5.89 19.71
C GLN A 7 18.52 -4.74 19.26
N PHE A 8 17.35 -5.05 18.68
CA PHE A 8 16.39 -4.05 18.20
C PHE A 8 15.28 -3.73 19.20
N MET A 9 15.38 -4.21 20.45
CA MET A 9 14.37 -4.01 21.50
C MET A 9 12.95 -4.48 21.07
N ILE A 10 12.88 -5.55 20.28
CA ILE A 10 11.64 -6.14 19.78
C ILE A 10 11.14 -7.19 20.78
N HIS A 11 9.94 -6.97 21.31
CA HIS A 11 9.23 -7.99 22.08
C HIS A 11 8.53 -8.98 21.14
N HIS A 12 9.05 -10.20 21.05
CA HIS A 12 8.47 -11.24 20.20
C HIS A 12 7.33 -11.99 20.91
N HIS A 13 6.14 -11.99 20.30
CA HIS A 13 4.96 -12.70 20.80
C HIS A 13 4.53 -13.79 19.81
N ASN A 14 4.37 -15.02 20.31
CA ASN A 14 3.92 -16.15 19.50
C ASN A 14 2.40 -16.27 19.55
N SER A 15 1.80 -16.54 18.38
CA SER A 15 0.40 -16.95 18.29
C SER A 15 0.22 -18.38 18.79
N THR A 16 -0.82 -18.61 19.59
CA THR A 16 -1.25 -19.97 19.99
C THR A 16 -2.39 -20.43 19.09
N SER A 17 -2.47 -21.75 18.81
CA SER A 17 -3.36 -22.34 17.80
C SER A 17 -4.86 -22.04 17.96
N TYR A 18 -5.31 -21.58 19.13
CA TYR A 18 -6.72 -21.32 19.45
C TYR A 18 -7.01 -19.85 19.81
N CYS A 19 -6.08 -18.92 19.53
CA CYS A 19 -6.28 -17.49 19.78
C CYS A 19 -6.33 -16.67 18.48
N PRO A 20 -7.35 -16.86 17.62
CA PRO A 20 -7.46 -16.17 16.33
C PRO A 20 -7.57 -14.65 16.46
N LYS A 21 -8.02 -14.12 17.60
CA LYS A 21 -8.03 -12.67 17.87
C LYS A 21 -6.64 -12.04 17.82
N MET A 22 -5.59 -12.81 18.11
CA MET A 22 -4.24 -12.27 18.23
C MET A 22 -3.60 -11.97 16.87
N ASN A 23 -3.91 -12.76 15.84
CA ASN A 23 -3.31 -12.60 14.50
C ASN A 23 -4.34 -12.45 13.36
N GLY A 24 -5.64 -12.43 13.68
CA GLY A 24 -6.71 -12.46 12.67
C GLY A 24 -6.67 -11.29 11.69
N ALA A 25 -6.30 -10.08 12.13
CA ALA A 25 -6.17 -8.93 11.24
C ALA A 25 -5.06 -9.14 10.19
N VAL A 26 -3.91 -9.65 10.63
CA VAL A 26 -2.77 -9.98 9.76
C VAL A 26 -3.12 -11.13 8.83
N GLU A 27 -3.81 -12.16 9.31
CA GLU A 27 -4.28 -13.28 8.48
C GLU A 27 -5.22 -12.82 7.36
N VAL A 28 -6.17 -11.93 7.68
CA VAL A 28 -7.10 -11.36 6.69
C VAL A 28 -6.34 -10.51 5.66
N ALA A 29 -5.39 -9.67 6.11
CA ALA A 29 -4.55 -8.88 5.22
C ALA A 29 -3.72 -9.77 4.27
N ASN A 30 -3.04 -10.78 4.82
CA ASN A 30 -2.24 -11.74 4.06
C ASN A 30 -3.09 -12.53 3.05
N LYS A 31 -4.32 -12.91 3.44
CA LYS A 31 -5.26 -13.57 2.53
C LYS A 31 -5.65 -12.67 1.35
N ASN A 32 -5.81 -11.37 1.57
CA ASN A 32 -6.11 -10.41 0.51
C ASN A 32 -4.91 -10.22 -0.43
N ILE A 33 -3.70 -10.03 0.11
CA ILE A 33 -2.47 -9.90 -0.69
C ILE A 33 -2.27 -11.15 -1.56
N LYS A 34 -2.43 -12.35 -0.98
CA LYS A 34 -2.37 -13.61 -1.72
C LYS A 34 -3.36 -13.64 -2.89
N LYS A 35 -4.61 -13.22 -2.68
CA LYS A 35 -5.63 -13.16 -3.74
C LYS A 35 -5.25 -12.19 -4.86
N ILE A 36 -4.62 -11.06 -4.54
CA ILE A 36 -4.17 -10.08 -5.54
C ILE A 36 -3.08 -10.70 -6.40
N ILE A 37 -2.05 -11.29 -5.78
CA ILE A 37 -0.93 -11.94 -6.49
C ILE A 37 -1.43 -13.08 -7.38
N GLN A 38 -2.34 -13.92 -6.88
CA GLN A 38 -2.94 -15.03 -7.64
C GLN A 38 -3.72 -14.56 -8.89
N LYS A 39 -4.22 -13.32 -8.90
CA LYS A 39 -4.87 -12.75 -10.08
C LYS A 39 -3.88 -12.17 -11.08
N MET A 40 -2.70 -11.76 -10.63
CA MET A 40 -1.66 -11.16 -11.48
C MET A 40 -0.77 -12.21 -12.14
N VAL A 41 -0.46 -13.31 -11.44
CA VAL A 41 0.45 -14.35 -11.94
C VAL A 41 0.00 -15.75 -11.55
N THR A 42 0.41 -16.74 -12.36
CA THR A 42 0.05 -18.14 -12.16
C THR A 42 0.93 -18.86 -11.13
N TYR A 43 2.27 -18.65 -11.11
CA TYR A 43 3.13 -19.15 -10.00
C TYR A 43 4.61 -18.72 -10.05
N LYS A 44 5.21 -18.61 -11.25
CA LYS A 44 6.68 -18.60 -11.38
C LYS A 44 7.36 -17.32 -10.85
N ASP A 45 6.71 -16.17 -11.00
CA ASP A 45 7.35 -14.86 -10.78
C ASP A 45 6.57 -13.99 -9.78
N TRP A 46 5.94 -14.63 -8.78
CA TRP A 46 5.10 -13.94 -7.80
C TRP A 46 5.88 -12.91 -6.96
N HIS A 47 7.17 -13.12 -6.77
CA HIS A 47 8.04 -12.25 -6.00
C HIS A 47 8.33 -10.94 -6.74
N ASP A 48 8.46 -10.99 -8.06
CA ASP A 48 8.61 -9.79 -8.90
C ASP A 48 7.33 -8.94 -8.93
N MET A 49 6.17 -9.60 -8.79
CA MET A 49 4.87 -8.93 -8.75
C MET A 49 4.44 -8.49 -7.35
N LEU A 50 5.14 -8.93 -6.31
CA LEU A 50 4.82 -8.61 -4.92
C LEU A 50 4.82 -7.09 -4.63
N PRO A 51 5.81 -6.30 -5.08
CA PRO A 51 5.80 -4.85 -4.88
C PRO A 51 4.55 -4.18 -5.47
N TYR A 52 4.14 -4.59 -6.67
CA TYR A 52 2.95 -4.06 -7.35
C TYR A 52 1.65 -4.47 -6.64
N ALA A 53 1.55 -5.72 -6.20
CA ALA A 53 0.41 -6.20 -5.42
C ALA A 53 0.28 -5.47 -4.07
N LEU A 54 1.41 -5.19 -3.40
CA LEU A 54 1.44 -4.42 -2.17
C LEU A 54 1.05 -2.96 -2.39
N HIS A 55 1.55 -2.32 -3.45
CA HIS A 55 1.17 -0.96 -3.80
C HIS A 55 -0.34 -0.86 -4.08
N GLY A 56 -0.89 -1.74 -4.93
CA GLY A 56 -2.34 -1.80 -5.18
C GLY A 56 -3.15 -2.08 -3.90
N TYR A 57 -2.62 -2.89 -2.97
CA TYR A 57 -3.27 -3.11 -1.69
C TYR A 57 -3.30 -1.83 -0.82
N ARG A 58 -2.21 -1.06 -0.80
CA ARG A 58 -2.06 0.16 0.01
C ARG A 58 -2.82 1.37 -0.52
N THR A 59 -2.95 1.50 -1.84
CA THR A 59 -3.67 2.62 -2.51
C THR A 59 -5.18 2.41 -2.60
N SER A 60 -5.67 1.17 -2.57
CA SER A 60 -7.10 0.92 -2.74
C SER A 60 -7.87 1.03 -1.42
N MET A 61 -8.99 1.76 -1.45
CA MET A 61 -9.90 1.89 -0.29
C MET A 61 -10.38 0.52 0.19
N ARG A 62 -10.38 0.32 1.51
CA ARG A 62 -10.90 -0.89 2.14
C ARG A 62 -12.33 -0.67 2.58
N THR A 63 -13.22 -1.58 2.20
CA THR A 63 -14.65 -1.50 2.58
C THR A 63 -14.88 -1.51 4.10
N SER A 64 -13.97 -2.12 4.87
CA SER A 64 -14.07 -2.20 6.32
C SER A 64 -13.72 -0.90 7.04
N THR A 65 -12.84 -0.08 6.47
CA THR A 65 -12.36 1.17 7.11
C THR A 65 -12.81 2.42 6.35
N GLY A 66 -13.29 2.29 5.10
CA GLY A 66 -13.59 3.43 4.23
C GLY A 66 -12.35 4.22 3.78
N ALA A 67 -11.15 3.75 4.13
CA ALA A 67 -9.88 4.45 3.88
C ALA A 67 -8.87 3.53 3.19
N THR A 68 -7.82 4.13 2.61
CA THR A 68 -6.70 3.38 2.06
C THR A 68 -5.73 3.00 3.18
N PRO A 69 -5.08 1.83 3.16
CA PRO A 69 -4.06 1.52 4.16
C PRO A 69 -2.92 2.54 4.21
N TYR A 70 -2.59 3.16 3.07
CA TYR A 70 -1.60 4.24 3.01
C TYR A 70 -2.04 5.46 3.84
N SER A 71 -3.27 5.93 3.66
CA SER A 71 -3.77 7.11 4.39
C SER A 71 -3.88 6.88 5.89
N LEU A 72 -4.06 5.63 6.34
CA LEU A 72 -4.07 5.29 7.77
C LEU A 72 -2.68 5.31 8.42
N VAL A 73 -1.60 5.25 7.63
CA VAL A 73 -0.22 5.25 8.14
C VAL A 73 0.40 6.64 8.07
N TYR A 74 0.11 7.39 7.01
CA TYR A 74 0.74 8.67 6.74
C TYR A 74 -0.20 9.87 6.88
N ASP A 75 -1.47 9.64 7.24
CA ASP A 75 -2.50 10.68 7.35
C ASP A 75 -2.70 11.52 6.06
N MET A 76 -2.31 10.97 4.90
CA MET A 76 -2.43 11.61 3.60
C MET A 76 -2.70 10.60 2.49
N GLU A 77 -3.39 11.02 1.42
CA GLU A 77 -3.61 10.16 0.25
C GLU A 77 -2.32 10.00 -0.57
N GLU A 78 -2.06 8.77 -1.03
CA GLU A 78 -0.93 8.49 -1.92
C GLU A 78 -1.08 9.29 -3.22
N ILE A 79 0.01 9.90 -3.69
CA ILE A 79 0.10 10.49 -5.02
C ILE A 79 0.43 9.35 -5.98
N LEU A 80 -0.51 9.01 -6.87
CA LEU A 80 -0.30 7.93 -7.82
C LEU A 80 0.71 8.33 -8.90
N PRO A 81 1.49 7.40 -9.48
CA PRO A 81 2.42 7.72 -10.57
C PRO A 81 1.77 8.45 -11.75
N ILE A 82 0.50 8.12 -12.06
CA ILE A 82 -0.26 8.79 -13.12
C ILE A 82 -0.54 10.26 -12.81
N GLU A 83 -0.66 10.65 -11.54
CA GLU A 83 -0.83 12.05 -11.14
C GLU A 83 0.46 12.86 -11.31
N ILE A 84 1.61 12.18 -11.41
CA ILE A 84 2.91 12.79 -11.66
C ILE A 84 3.14 12.89 -13.18
N GLU A 85 2.86 11.80 -13.91
CA GLU A 85 2.99 11.75 -15.38
C GLU A 85 2.01 12.72 -16.06
N ILE A 86 0.77 12.77 -15.57
CA ILE A 86 -0.24 13.75 -15.95
C ILE A 86 -0.49 14.61 -14.71
N PRO A 87 0.17 15.79 -14.59
CA PRO A 87 0.10 16.63 -13.40
C PRO A 87 -1.33 16.82 -12.90
N SER A 88 -1.64 16.19 -11.76
CA SER A 88 -2.94 16.35 -11.11
C SER A 88 -3.03 17.73 -10.45
N LEU A 89 -4.25 18.20 -10.15
CA LEU A 89 -4.43 19.46 -9.42
C LEU A 89 -3.69 19.48 -8.08
N ARG A 90 -3.56 18.31 -7.42
CA ARG A 90 -2.80 18.16 -6.17
C ARG A 90 -1.31 18.45 -6.41
N ILE A 91 -0.73 17.86 -7.46
CA ILE A 91 0.67 18.07 -7.82
C ILE A 91 0.92 19.50 -8.29
N SER A 92 0.05 20.06 -9.12
CA SER A 92 0.18 21.44 -9.60
C SER A 92 0.16 22.46 -8.46
N ALA A 93 -0.67 22.24 -7.44
CA ALA A 93 -0.69 23.08 -6.24
C ALA A 93 0.61 22.98 -5.42
N GLU A 94 1.17 21.78 -5.29
CA GLU A 94 2.43 21.54 -4.57
C GLU A 94 3.63 22.17 -5.31
N VAL A 95 3.65 22.05 -6.65
CA VAL A 95 4.74 22.53 -7.52
C VAL A 95 4.59 24.02 -7.88
N LYS A 96 3.47 24.67 -7.51
CA LYS A 96 3.12 26.06 -7.87
C LYS A 96 3.12 26.34 -9.38
N LEU A 97 2.72 25.35 -10.19
CA LEU A 97 2.54 25.57 -11.63
C LEU A 97 1.31 26.45 -11.86
N GLU A 98 1.40 27.41 -12.81
CA GLU A 98 0.24 28.20 -13.21
C GLU A 98 -0.83 27.29 -13.83
N GLU A 99 -2.11 27.54 -13.55
CA GLU A 99 -3.25 26.74 -14.07
C GLU A 99 -3.20 26.59 -15.60
N ALA A 100 -2.73 27.61 -16.32
CA ALA A 100 -2.59 27.59 -17.76
C ALA A 100 -1.54 26.56 -18.25
N GLU A 101 -0.40 26.46 -17.55
CA GLU A 101 0.67 25.49 -17.85
C GLU A 101 0.22 24.06 -17.52
N CYS A 102 -0.58 23.90 -16.45
CA CYS A 102 -1.20 22.62 -16.10
C CYS A 102 -2.23 22.15 -17.15
N ILE A 103 -3.04 23.05 -17.69
CA ILE A 103 -4.02 22.70 -18.73
C ILE A 103 -3.31 22.31 -20.04
N GLN A 104 -2.25 23.01 -20.41
CA GLN A 104 -1.48 22.71 -21.62
C GLN A 104 -0.82 21.31 -21.54
N ASN A 105 -0.14 21.00 -20.44
CA ASN A 105 0.47 19.68 -20.21
C ASN A 105 -0.53 18.51 -20.17
N ARG A 106 -1.83 18.78 -20.03
CA ARG A 106 -2.90 17.75 -20.04
C ARG A 106 -3.51 17.54 -21.42
N LEU A 107 -3.32 18.48 -22.34
CA LEU A 107 -3.91 18.45 -23.68
C LEU A 107 -2.93 17.92 -24.74
N ASP A 108 -1.63 17.96 -24.45
CA ASP A 108 -0.55 17.38 -25.26
C ASP A 108 -0.28 15.91 -24.91
#